data_AF-A0A0J7KM79-F1
#
_entry.id   AF-A0A0J7KM79-F1
#
_cell.length_a   1.000
_cell.length_b   1.000
_cell.length_c   1.000
_cell.angle_alpha   90.00
_cell.angle_beta   90.00
_cell.angle_gamma   90.00
#
_symmetry.space_group_name_H-M   'P 1'
#
loop_
_entity.id
_entity.type
_entity.pdbx_description
1 polymer ?
#
loop_
_entity_poly.entity_id
_entity_poly.type
_entity_poly.pdbx_seq_one_letter_code
_entity_poly.pdbx_strand_id
1 'polypeptide(L)'
;MKKTLLLLFLISFSLGFGQITKNVFFVGNSYTYTNNLPELVKNIAASTGDILTYQTHAEGGARLKQHAANPLVTTTINQGNWDYVVLQEQSQIPSFPDTFVQTEMHPYAKQLAELIKNSNSCGNPMFFMTWGYKSGDATNCANGNTAVCTYEGMDDLTYNRYMDMALLNESLVSPVGKVWRMIRQQHAAMDLYSADGSHPSYIGSMAAAYTIYTILFKKDPEMASFNGNLTITEAQAIKSIVKNTVFDNLNTWLVGANDVASRFTHQITGNSTVEFTNQTQNATTFSWNFGDGNTSTLQNPTHTYTASGSYEVSLTTNACGTNSTKTKSVTISSLGTKEEPINQIQLYPNPVQDAIHIITDQKLSATSLTDASGRTVIFQLEKTESGYTLPMHHLSDGVYFLKYKTGEKDYTQKIIKK
;
A
#
# COMPACT_ATOMS: atom_id res chain seq x y z
N MET A 1 61.12 -4.57 40.40
CA MET A 1 59.68 -4.65 40.05
C MET A 1 59.28 -3.34 39.36
N LYS A 2 59.21 -3.33 38.02
CA LYS A 2 58.73 -2.17 37.25
C LYS A 2 57.20 -2.20 37.25
N LYS A 3 56.56 -1.18 37.82
CA LYS A 3 55.11 -1.01 37.81
C LYS A 3 54.70 -0.50 36.42
N THR A 4 54.01 -1.33 35.65
CA THR A 4 53.41 -0.93 34.37
C THR A 4 52.14 -0.14 34.68
N LEU A 5 52.13 1.15 34.31
CA LEU A 5 50.96 2.02 34.42
C LEU A 5 50.03 1.72 33.25
N LEU A 6 48.88 1.11 33.51
CA LEU A 6 47.85 0.83 32.50
C LEU A 6 46.99 2.11 32.32
N LEU A 7 47.22 2.85 31.25
CA LEU A 7 46.33 3.95 30.85
C LEU A 7 45.07 3.35 30.21
N LEU A 8 43.93 3.43 30.89
CA LEU A 8 42.62 3.18 30.27
C LEU A 8 42.25 4.40 29.41
N PHE A 9 42.26 4.25 28.09
CA PHE A 9 41.60 5.18 27.18
C PHE A 9 40.09 4.91 27.22
N LEU A 10 39.35 5.77 27.92
CA LEU A 10 37.90 5.90 27.76
C LEU A 10 37.63 6.53 26.38
N ILE A 11 37.41 5.69 25.36
CA ILE A 11 36.89 6.14 24.08
C ILE A 11 35.38 6.37 24.28
N SER A 12 35.00 7.61 24.56
CA SER A 12 33.61 8.04 24.47
C SER A 12 33.21 8.07 23.00
N PHE A 13 32.57 7.00 22.52
CA PHE A 13 31.82 7.05 21.26
C PHE A 13 30.59 7.93 21.49
N SER A 14 30.70 9.23 21.23
CA SER A 14 29.52 10.04 20.97
C SER A 14 29.01 9.63 19.59
N LEU A 15 27.98 8.77 19.55
CA LEU A 15 27.14 8.61 18.37
C LEU A 15 26.45 9.95 18.12
N GLY A 16 27.13 10.84 17.39
CA GLY A 16 26.53 12.05 16.86
C GLY A 16 25.53 11.63 15.80
N PHE A 17 24.27 11.41 16.18
CA PHE A 17 23.20 11.39 15.18
C PHE A 17 23.22 12.75 14.48
N GLY A 18 23.43 12.74 13.17
CA GLY A 18 23.42 13.96 12.38
C GLY A 18 22.16 14.77 12.66
N GLN A 19 22.34 16.06 12.91
CA GLN A 19 21.23 17.01 13.05
C GLN A 19 20.41 17.00 11.76
N ILE A 20 19.12 16.70 11.86
CA ILE A 20 18.19 16.76 10.73
C ILE A 20 17.38 18.05 10.86
N THR A 21 17.25 18.79 9.76
CA THR A 21 16.32 19.93 9.68
C THR A 21 15.11 19.53 8.87
N LYS A 22 13.91 19.87 9.35
CA LYS A 22 12.64 19.68 8.65
C LYS A 22 11.81 20.95 8.64
N ASN A 23 11.22 21.27 7.50
CA ASN A 23 10.23 22.33 7.31
C ASN A 23 8.85 21.69 7.17
N VAL A 24 7.93 22.00 8.08
CA VAL A 24 6.62 21.34 8.13
C VAL A 24 5.47 22.35 8.17
N PHE A 25 4.47 22.15 7.32
CA PHE A 25 3.24 22.93 7.38
C PHE A 25 2.11 22.11 8.00
N PHE A 26 1.59 22.58 9.13
CA PHE A 26 0.46 21.93 9.82
C PHE A 26 -0.86 22.56 9.37
N VAL A 27 -1.71 21.77 8.73
CA VAL A 27 -3.05 22.16 8.28
C VAL A 27 -4.09 21.32 9.04
N GLY A 28 -4.96 21.98 9.79
CA GLY A 28 -5.95 21.25 10.59
C GLY A 28 -6.94 22.14 11.33
N ASN A 29 -7.33 21.71 12.52
CA ASN A 29 -8.31 22.41 13.34
C ASN A 29 -7.92 22.42 14.83
N SER A 30 -8.91 22.41 15.71
CA SER A 30 -8.71 22.43 17.16
C SER A 30 -7.85 21.29 17.68
N TYR A 31 -7.84 20.12 17.04
CA TYR A 31 -6.94 19.02 17.45
C TYR A 31 -5.47 19.35 17.16
N THR A 32 -5.20 20.23 16.19
CA THR A 32 -3.86 20.70 15.86
C THR A 32 -3.43 21.88 16.74
N TYR A 33 -4.28 22.90 16.97
CA TYR A 33 -3.85 24.05 17.79
C TYR A 33 -3.93 23.83 19.30
N THR A 34 -4.74 22.87 19.78
CA THR A 34 -4.87 22.59 21.22
C THR A 34 -3.53 22.16 21.82
N ASN A 35 -3.16 22.75 22.96
CA ASN A 35 -1.86 22.60 23.61
C ASN A 35 -0.66 22.97 22.73
N ASN A 36 -0.87 23.67 21.61
CA ASN A 36 0.14 24.03 20.62
C ASN A 36 0.95 22.81 20.15
N LEU A 37 0.27 21.79 19.61
CA LEU A 37 0.87 20.54 19.16
C LEU A 37 2.11 20.74 18.26
N PRO A 38 2.12 21.65 17.25
CA PRO A 38 3.32 21.89 16.45
C PRO A 38 4.55 22.32 17.27
N GLU A 39 4.37 23.17 18.28
CA GLU A 39 5.47 23.58 19.16
C GLU A 39 5.94 22.43 20.07
N LEU A 40 5.03 21.55 20.52
CA LEU A 40 5.42 20.34 21.25
C LEU A 40 6.31 19.43 20.39
N VAL A 41 5.95 19.21 19.12
CA VAL A 41 6.77 18.43 18.17
C VAL A 41 8.14 19.08 17.98
N LYS A 42 8.20 20.41 17.84
CA LYS A 42 9.46 21.16 17.71
C LYS A 42 10.34 21.01 18.95
N ASN A 43 9.77 21.07 20.14
CA ASN A 43 10.53 20.90 21.39
C ASN A 43 11.07 19.47 21.55
N ILE A 44 10.31 18.47 21.11
CA ILE A 44 10.80 17.08 21.06
C ILE A 44 12.00 16.97 20.11
N ALA A 45 11.88 17.51 18.89
CA ALA A 45 12.97 17.52 17.90
C ALA A 45 14.23 18.25 18.42
N ALA A 46 14.07 19.42 19.03
CA ALA A 46 15.18 20.15 19.63
C ALA A 46 15.90 19.33 20.71
N SER A 47 15.15 18.52 21.47
CA SER A 47 15.69 17.68 22.54
C SER A 47 16.54 16.48 22.05
N THR A 48 16.47 16.16 20.75
CA THR A 48 17.29 15.15 20.06
C THR A 48 18.35 15.77 19.15
N GLY A 49 18.53 17.09 19.21
CA GLY A 49 19.48 17.84 18.38
C GLY A 49 18.96 18.17 16.97
N ASP A 50 17.70 17.83 16.67
CA ASP A 50 17.06 18.12 15.39
C ASP A 50 16.42 19.52 15.36
N ILE A 51 16.16 20.01 14.17
CA ILE A 51 15.53 21.32 13.95
C ILE A 51 14.21 21.10 13.21
N LEU A 52 13.11 21.53 13.83
CA LEU A 52 11.82 21.65 13.17
C LEU A 52 11.50 23.14 12.98
N THR A 53 11.42 23.59 11.73
CA THR A 53 10.73 24.83 11.40
C THR A 53 9.31 24.50 10.96
N TYR A 54 8.34 25.33 11.33
CA TYR A 54 6.96 25.06 10.96
C TYR A 54 6.14 26.33 10.71
N GLN A 55 5.08 26.16 9.93
CA GLN A 55 3.93 27.06 9.90
C GLN A 55 2.67 26.27 10.27
N THR A 56 1.62 27.00 10.67
CA THR A 56 0.34 26.38 11.02
C THR A 56 -0.81 27.19 10.46
N HIS A 57 -1.76 26.51 9.84
CA HIS A 57 -3.08 27.02 9.53
C HIS A 57 -4.11 26.06 10.13
N ALA A 58 -4.68 26.45 11.27
CA ALA A 58 -5.63 25.62 11.98
C ALA A 58 -6.89 26.42 12.38
N GLU A 59 -8.04 26.01 11.85
CA GLU A 59 -9.33 26.68 12.07
C GLU A 59 -10.31 25.72 12.75
N GLY A 60 -10.97 26.16 13.83
CA GLY A 60 -11.87 25.31 14.61
C GLY A 60 -12.96 24.65 13.75
N GLY A 61 -13.10 23.32 13.84
CA GLY A 61 -14.09 22.55 13.08
C GLY A 61 -13.84 22.43 11.57
N ALA A 62 -12.74 22.99 11.05
CA ALA A 62 -12.42 22.89 9.63
C ALA A 62 -12.18 21.43 9.19
N ARG A 63 -12.61 21.13 7.97
CA ARG A 63 -12.42 19.85 7.27
C ARG A 63 -11.39 20.04 6.16
N LEU A 64 -10.91 18.93 5.57
CA LEU A 64 -10.04 18.99 4.40
C LEU A 64 -10.69 19.78 3.25
N LYS A 65 -12.01 19.70 3.10
CA LYS A 65 -12.80 20.49 2.15
C LYS A 65 -12.58 21.99 2.27
N GLN A 66 -12.65 22.55 3.48
CA GLN A 66 -12.43 23.97 3.71
C GLN A 66 -10.96 24.34 3.43
N HIS A 67 -10.01 23.52 3.86
CA HIS A 67 -8.59 23.78 3.63
C HIS A 67 -8.21 23.74 2.14
N ALA A 68 -8.77 22.79 1.38
CA ALA A 68 -8.57 22.68 -0.07
C ALA A 68 -9.09 23.90 -0.85
N ALA A 69 -10.11 24.58 -0.32
CA ALA A 69 -10.67 25.80 -0.89
C ALA A 69 -10.01 27.09 -0.36
N ASN A 70 -9.18 27.02 0.69
CA ASN A 70 -8.61 28.19 1.34
C ASN A 70 -7.36 28.71 0.58
N PRO A 71 -7.37 29.97 0.09
CA PRO A 71 -6.23 30.52 -0.63
C PRO A 71 -4.95 30.61 0.20
N LEU A 72 -5.03 30.85 1.51
CA LEU A 72 -3.85 30.91 2.37
C LEU A 72 -3.19 29.54 2.49
N VAL A 73 -3.97 28.47 2.64
CA VAL A 73 -3.45 27.09 2.67
C VAL A 73 -2.77 26.75 1.35
N THR A 74 -3.48 26.93 0.23
CA THR A 74 -3.00 26.53 -1.09
C THR A 74 -1.78 27.35 -1.55
N THR A 75 -1.75 28.67 -1.29
CA THR A 75 -0.57 29.51 -1.58
C THR A 75 0.62 29.17 -0.70
N THR A 76 0.40 28.80 0.57
CA THR A 76 1.48 28.36 1.48
C THR A 76 2.07 27.03 1.02
N ILE A 77 1.25 26.04 0.63
CA ILE A 77 1.74 24.78 0.06
C ILE A 77 2.57 25.04 -1.21
N ASN A 78 2.10 25.94 -2.08
CA ASN A 78 2.78 26.32 -3.32
C ASN A 78 4.12 27.04 -3.15
N GLN A 79 4.53 27.42 -1.92
CA GLN A 79 5.89 27.87 -1.67
C GLN A 79 6.94 26.77 -1.94
N GLY A 80 6.53 25.49 -1.93
CA GLY A 80 7.35 24.38 -2.43
C GLY A 80 8.57 24.01 -1.57
N ASN A 81 8.66 24.53 -0.35
CA ASN A 81 9.81 24.34 0.56
C ASN A 81 9.51 23.41 1.75
N TRP A 82 8.36 22.73 1.73
CA TRP A 82 7.88 21.86 2.81
C TRP A 82 8.39 20.43 2.62
N ASP A 83 9.11 19.89 3.61
CA ASP A 83 9.41 18.45 3.69
C ASP A 83 8.13 17.64 3.92
N TYR A 84 7.25 18.18 4.77
CA TYR A 84 5.97 17.58 5.09
C TYR A 84 4.87 18.64 5.14
N VAL A 85 3.69 18.27 4.67
CA VAL A 85 2.46 18.99 4.97
C VAL A 85 1.55 18.02 5.72
N VAL A 86 1.29 18.33 6.99
CA VAL A 86 0.46 17.54 7.88
C VAL A 86 -0.99 17.94 7.67
N LEU A 87 -1.81 16.99 7.23
CA LEU A 87 -3.22 17.19 6.89
C LEU A 87 -4.09 16.49 7.92
N GLN A 88 -4.86 17.27 8.66
CA GLN A 88 -5.82 16.77 9.64
C GLN A 88 -7.25 16.95 9.12
N GLU A 89 -8.03 15.87 9.07
CA GLU A 89 -9.47 15.94 8.83
C GLU A 89 -10.22 16.27 10.12
N GLN A 90 -11.48 16.69 10.02
CA GLN A 90 -12.38 16.82 11.16
C GLN A 90 -12.61 15.45 11.80
N SER A 91 -12.62 15.42 13.13
CA SER A 91 -12.50 14.21 13.96
C SER A 91 -13.57 13.13 13.75
N GLN A 92 -14.75 13.47 13.26
CA GLN A 92 -15.87 12.55 13.06
C GLN A 92 -16.00 12.09 11.63
N ILE A 93 -15.59 12.90 10.65
CA ILE A 93 -15.78 12.61 9.21
C ILE A 93 -15.22 11.23 8.82
N PRO A 94 -14.01 10.81 9.27
CA PRO A 94 -13.50 9.46 8.99
C PRO A 94 -14.34 8.32 9.58
N SER A 95 -15.26 8.60 10.51
CA SER A 95 -16.17 7.60 11.09
C SER A 95 -17.58 7.59 10.48
N PHE A 96 -17.84 8.46 9.50
CA PHE A 96 -19.13 8.56 8.82
C PHE A 96 -19.32 7.44 7.77
N PRO A 97 -20.56 7.20 7.30
CA PRO A 97 -20.82 6.22 6.25
C PRO A 97 -19.98 6.45 4.99
N ASP A 98 -19.65 5.37 4.31
CA ASP A 98 -18.72 5.35 3.17
C ASP A 98 -19.12 6.34 2.07
N THR A 99 -20.41 6.43 1.77
CA THR A 99 -20.94 7.37 0.77
C THR A 99 -20.63 8.83 1.09
N PHE A 100 -20.61 9.17 2.38
CA PHE A 100 -20.24 10.50 2.84
C PHE A 100 -18.72 10.71 2.71
N VAL A 101 -17.91 9.75 3.15
CA VAL A 101 -16.44 9.85 3.07
C VAL A 101 -15.97 9.95 1.61
N GLN A 102 -16.59 9.21 0.70
CA GLN A 102 -16.31 9.24 -0.74
C GLN A 102 -16.62 10.60 -1.39
N THR A 103 -17.58 11.35 -0.86
CA THR A 103 -18.00 12.64 -1.46
C THR A 103 -17.41 13.86 -0.75
N GLU A 104 -17.22 13.78 0.58
CA GLU A 104 -16.90 14.93 1.42
C GLU A 104 -15.48 14.91 2.00
N MET A 105 -14.73 13.81 1.86
CA MET A 105 -13.35 13.68 2.37
C MET A 105 -12.35 13.31 1.26
N HIS A 106 -12.55 12.19 0.56
CA HIS A 106 -11.57 11.67 -0.41
C HIS A 106 -11.18 12.64 -1.53
N PRO A 107 -12.12 13.40 -2.16
CA PRO A 107 -11.76 14.34 -3.23
C PRO A 107 -10.82 15.45 -2.75
N TYR A 108 -11.02 15.94 -1.53
CA TYR A 108 -10.24 17.04 -0.97
C TYR A 108 -8.90 16.58 -0.40
N ALA A 109 -8.86 15.37 0.17
CA ALA A 109 -7.61 14.70 0.50
C ALA A 109 -6.71 14.53 -0.74
N LYS A 110 -7.31 14.10 -1.86
CA LYS A 110 -6.62 13.97 -3.15
C LYS A 110 -6.12 15.31 -3.66
N GLN A 111 -6.98 16.32 -3.71
CA GLN A 111 -6.61 17.66 -4.16
C GLN A 111 -5.40 18.22 -3.38
N LEU A 112 -5.42 18.13 -2.05
CA LEU A 112 -4.33 18.62 -1.21
C LEU A 112 -3.06 17.77 -1.39
N ALA A 113 -3.16 16.45 -1.41
CA ALA A 113 -2.01 15.56 -1.59
C ALA A 113 -1.33 15.76 -2.95
N GLU A 114 -2.10 15.90 -4.03
CA GLU A 114 -1.59 16.21 -5.37
C GLU A 114 -0.94 17.60 -5.40
N LEU A 115 -1.56 18.60 -4.77
CA LEU A 115 -0.98 19.94 -4.68
C LEU A 115 0.41 19.89 -4.01
N ILE A 116 0.53 19.24 -2.84
CA ILE A 116 1.79 19.14 -2.09
C ILE A 116 2.89 18.52 -2.96
N LYS A 117 2.58 17.39 -3.62
CA LYS A 117 3.53 16.66 -4.47
C LYS A 117 3.93 17.43 -5.72
N ASN A 118 3.01 18.22 -6.28
CA ASN A 118 3.28 19.04 -7.46
C ASN A 118 4.06 20.31 -7.11
N SER A 119 3.86 20.88 -5.92
CA SER A 119 4.58 22.06 -5.45
C SER A 119 6.01 21.72 -4.99
N ASN A 120 6.22 20.53 -4.42
CA ASN A 120 7.53 20.03 -4.03
C ASN A 120 7.64 18.54 -4.32
N SER A 121 8.53 18.14 -5.23
CA SER A 121 8.80 16.73 -5.55
C SER A 121 9.28 15.91 -4.34
N CYS A 122 9.86 16.60 -3.36
CA CYS A 122 10.37 16.05 -2.10
C CYS A 122 9.39 16.22 -0.94
N GLY A 123 8.25 16.87 -1.17
CA GLY A 123 7.25 17.17 -0.16
C GLY A 123 6.32 15.99 0.05
N ASN A 124 6.15 15.60 1.31
CA ASN A 124 5.31 14.48 1.68
C ASN A 124 3.98 14.96 2.30
N PRO A 125 2.83 14.64 1.68
CA PRO A 125 1.57 14.69 2.39
C PRO A 125 1.57 13.63 3.50
N MET A 126 1.26 14.06 4.72
CA MET A 126 1.11 13.18 5.87
C MET A 126 -0.27 13.38 6.49
N PHE A 127 -1.08 12.34 6.50
CA PHE A 127 -2.39 12.40 7.13
C PHE A 127 -2.27 12.16 8.64
N PHE A 128 -2.75 13.12 9.44
CA PHE A 128 -2.79 13.02 10.90
C PHE A 128 -4.02 12.20 11.30
N MET A 129 -3.84 10.90 11.53
CA MET A 129 -4.89 10.01 12.02
C MET A 129 -5.32 10.42 13.42
N THR A 130 -6.52 10.97 13.53
CA THR A 130 -7.18 11.33 14.80
C THR A 130 -7.64 10.08 15.56
N TRP A 131 -8.40 10.26 16.64
CA TRP A 131 -8.82 9.19 17.56
C TRP A 131 -10.34 9.15 17.72
N GLY A 132 -10.86 8.02 18.19
CA GLY A 132 -12.25 7.89 18.63
C GLY A 132 -12.56 8.72 19.88
N TYR A 133 -13.80 9.17 20.02
CA TYR A 133 -14.27 9.92 21.20
C TYR A 133 -14.31 9.03 22.45
N LYS A 134 -14.15 9.65 23.63
CA LYS A 134 -13.95 8.94 24.91
C LYS A 134 -14.95 7.81 25.14
N SER A 135 -16.21 8.08 24.82
CA SER A 135 -17.36 7.18 24.95
C SER A 135 -18.02 6.86 23.61
N GLY A 136 -17.33 7.07 22.48
CA GLY A 136 -17.95 7.05 21.15
C GLY A 136 -18.69 8.34 20.79
N ASP A 137 -19.27 8.37 19.60
CA ASP A 137 -20.04 9.48 19.05
C ASP A 137 -21.53 9.26 19.27
N ALA A 138 -22.02 9.71 20.43
CA ALA A 138 -23.42 9.55 20.82
C ALA A 138 -24.40 10.19 19.82
N THR A 139 -24.00 11.27 19.14
CA THR A 139 -24.89 11.98 18.20
C THR A 139 -25.08 11.14 16.94
N ASN A 140 -24.00 10.66 16.34
CA ASN A 140 -24.11 9.85 15.12
C ASN A 140 -24.58 8.42 15.41
N CYS A 141 -24.31 7.89 16.60
CA CYS A 141 -24.92 6.68 17.12
C CYS A 141 -26.46 6.77 17.13
N ALA A 142 -27.01 7.86 17.68
CA ALA A 142 -28.46 8.10 17.70
C ALA A 142 -29.07 8.27 16.30
N ASN A 143 -28.27 8.71 15.32
CA ASN A 143 -28.65 8.84 13.91
C ASN A 143 -28.50 7.54 13.10
N GLY A 144 -28.30 6.39 13.76
CA GLY A 144 -28.31 5.07 13.13
C GLY A 144 -26.93 4.51 12.76
N ASN A 145 -25.83 5.25 12.97
CA ASN A 145 -24.49 4.71 12.83
C ASN A 145 -24.07 4.00 14.12
N THR A 146 -24.54 2.77 14.31
CA THR A 146 -24.31 2.04 15.56
C THR A 146 -22.85 1.68 15.81
N ALA A 147 -22.02 1.66 14.76
CA ALA A 147 -20.59 1.39 14.88
C ALA A 147 -19.85 2.47 15.69
N VAL A 148 -20.31 3.73 15.67
CA VAL A 148 -19.65 4.82 16.42
C VAL A 148 -20.18 4.97 17.85
N CYS A 149 -21.09 4.12 18.32
CA CYS A 149 -21.62 4.17 19.69
C CYS A 149 -20.56 3.89 20.77
N THR A 150 -19.42 3.30 20.41
CA THR A 150 -18.30 3.02 21.32
C THR A 150 -17.03 3.69 20.84
N TYR A 151 -16.06 3.83 21.75
CA TYR A 151 -14.72 4.27 21.39
C TYR A 151 -14.11 3.35 20.33
N GLU A 152 -14.16 2.03 20.56
CA GLU A 152 -13.52 1.02 19.69
C GLU A 152 -14.07 1.07 18.27
N GLY A 153 -15.39 1.15 18.09
CA GLY A 153 -15.97 1.15 16.76
C GLY A 153 -15.72 2.46 16.01
N MET A 154 -15.72 3.61 16.69
CA MET A 154 -15.32 4.88 16.09
C MET A 154 -13.82 4.90 15.73
N ASP A 155 -12.97 4.36 16.59
CA ASP A 155 -11.52 4.24 16.39
C ASP A 155 -11.18 3.31 15.22
N ASP A 156 -11.85 2.15 15.11
CA ASP A 156 -11.69 1.20 14.00
C ASP A 156 -12.06 1.83 12.65
N LEU A 157 -13.19 2.55 12.58
CA LEU A 157 -13.59 3.27 11.36
C LEU A 157 -12.60 4.38 11.00
N THR A 158 -12.19 5.17 11.99
CA THR A 158 -11.20 6.24 11.81
C THR A 158 -9.89 5.68 11.27
N TYR A 159 -9.38 4.61 11.87
CA TYR A 159 -8.19 3.90 11.42
C TYR A 159 -8.31 3.49 9.95
N ASN A 160 -9.39 2.78 9.60
CA ASN A 160 -9.59 2.28 8.24
C ASN A 160 -9.64 3.42 7.22
N ARG A 161 -10.39 4.50 7.49
CA ARG A 161 -10.51 5.63 6.56
C ARG A 161 -9.22 6.43 6.39
N TYR A 162 -8.42 6.59 7.43
CA TYR A 162 -7.11 7.23 7.28
C TYR A 162 -6.13 6.36 6.48
N MET A 163 -6.14 5.04 6.67
CA MET A 163 -5.31 4.13 5.89
C MET A 163 -5.75 4.10 4.41
N ASP A 164 -7.05 4.01 4.13
CA ASP A 164 -7.60 4.09 2.78
C ASP A 164 -7.23 5.42 2.11
N MET A 165 -7.43 6.54 2.82
CA MET A 165 -7.08 7.87 2.33
C MET A 165 -5.58 7.98 2.02
N ALA A 166 -4.70 7.40 2.84
CA ALA A 166 -3.27 7.44 2.59
C ALA A 166 -2.84 6.56 1.41
N LEU A 167 -3.41 5.36 1.28
CA LEU A 167 -3.16 4.44 0.17
C LEU A 167 -3.59 5.04 -1.17
N LEU A 168 -4.81 5.58 -1.24
CA LEU A 168 -5.36 6.21 -2.44
C LEU A 168 -4.55 7.41 -2.92
N ASN A 169 -3.85 8.07 -2.00
CA ASN A 169 -3.09 9.28 -2.28
C ASN A 169 -1.58 9.05 -2.25
N GLU A 170 -1.10 7.82 -2.07
CA GLU A 170 0.32 7.49 -1.85
C GLU A 170 1.00 8.44 -0.83
N SER A 171 0.34 8.61 0.32
CA SER A 171 0.74 9.51 1.39
C SER A 171 1.17 8.73 2.64
N LEU A 172 1.73 9.44 3.61
CA LEU A 172 2.08 8.90 4.93
C LEU A 172 0.92 9.01 5.91
N VAL A 173 0.97 8.22 6.98
CA VAL A 173 0.04 8.37 8.11
C VAL A 173 0.83 8.62 9.40
N SER A 174 0.40 9.61 10.18
CA SER A 174 0.78 9.72 11.59
C SER A 174 -0.28 9.05 12.45
N PRO A 175 -0.02 7.85 13.02
CA PRO A 175 -1.04 6.96 13.59
C PRO A 175 -1.39 7.32 15.05
N VAL A 176 -1.71 8.58 15.33
CA VAL A 176 -1.96 9.06 16.70
C VAL A 176 -3.14 8.32 17.34
N GLY A 177 -4.23 8.09 16.59
CA GLY A 177 -5.36 7.28 17.05
C GLY A 177 -4.96 5.88 17.53
N LYS A 178 -4.07 5.20 16.78
CA LYS A 178 -3.56 3.89 17.19
C LYS A 178 -2.77 3.97 18.49
N VAL A 179 -1.89 4.97 18.64
CA VAL A 179 -1.12 5.19 19.87
C VAL A 179 -2.05 5.47 21.05
N TRP A 180 -3.08 6.29 20.86
CA TRP A 180 -4.11 6.55 21.88
C TRP A 180 -4.80 5.28 22.34
N ARG A 181 -5.17 4.40 21.41
CA ARG A 181 -5.78 3.11 21.75
C ARG A 181 -4.86 2.25 22.61
N MET A 182 -3.58 2.17 22.25
CA MET A 182 -2.60 1.41 23.02
C MET A 182 -2.44 1.98 24.43
N ILE A 183 -2.40 3.31 24.58
CA ILE A 183 -2.34 3.95 25.90
C ILE A 183 -3.59 3.65 26.72
N ARG A 184 -4.79 3.75 26.14
CA ARG A 184 -6.04 3.43 26.85
C ARG A 184 -6.08 1.98 27.34
N GLN A 185 -5.52 1.05 26.57
CA GLN A 185 -5.48 -0.38 26.91
C GLN A 185 -4.43 -0.71 27.99
N GLN A 186 -3.26 -0.07 27.94
CA GLN A 186 -2.12 -0.41 28.80
C GLN A 186 -2.01 0.48 30.05
N HIS A 187 -2.56 1.69 29.98
CA HIS A 187 -2.45 2.72 31.01
C HIS A 187 -3.75 3.51 31.15
N ALA A 188 -4.85 2.83 31.49
CA ALA A 188 -6.18 3.42 31.61
C ALA A 188 -6.29 4.61 32.59
N ALA A 189 -5.32 4.78 33.50
CA ALA A 189 -5.24 5.94 34.40
C ALA A 189 -4.79 7.24 33.71
N MET A 190 -4.12 7.16 32.55
CA MET A 190 -3.75 8.33 31.76
C MET A 190 -4.98 8.84 30.97
N ASP A 191 -5.61 9.91 31.45
CA ASP A 191 -6.74 10.51 30.74
C ASP A 191 -6.25 11.34 29.54
N LEU A 192 -6.49 10.82 28.35
CA LEU A 192 -6.08 11.45 27.09
C LEU A 192 -7.03 12.57 26.66
N TYR A 193 -8.19 12.72 27.30
CA TYR A 193 -9.24 13.62 26.87
C TYR A 193 -9.36 14.83 27.79
N SER A 194 -9.77 15.95 27.20
CA SER A 194 -10.35 17.06 27.94
C SER A 194 -11.74 16.68 28.47
N ALA A 195 -12.35 17.58 29.25
CA ALA A 195 -13.67 17.36 29.86
C ALA A 195 -14.78 17.05 28.84
N ASP A 196 -14.61 17.45 27.58
CA ASP A 196 -15.59 17.23 26.51
C ASP A 196 -15.57 15.81 25.91
N GLY A 197 -14.59 14.98 26.29
CA GLY A 197 -14.46 13.62 25.77
C GLY A 197 -14.03 13.53 24.30
N SER A 198 -13.57 14.63 23.68
CA SER A 198 -13.15 14.69 22.27
C SER A 198 -11.77 15.33 22.15
N HIS A 199 -11.60 16.57 22.61
CA HIS A 199 -10.34 17.30 22.54
C HIS A 199 -9.26 16.63 23.40
N PRO A 200 -7.97 16.77 23.03
CA PRO A 200 -6.89 16.16 23.78
C PRO A 200 -6.65 16.88 25.11
N SER A 201 -6.41 16.10 26.17
CA SER A 201 -5.70 16.60 27.35
C SER A 201 -4.25 16.91 26.98
N TYR A 202 -3.49 17.51 27.90
CA TYR A 202 -2.06 17.69 27.68
C TYR A 202 -1.32 16.35 27.45
N ILE A 203 -1.72 15.29 28.16
CA ILE A 203 -1.18 13.93 27.97
C ILE A 203 -1.51 13.43 26.55
N GLY A 204 -2.75 13.61 26.10
CA GLY A 204 -3.18 13.27 24.74
C GLY A 204 -2.37 14.01 23.66
N SER A 205 -2.13 15.31 23.84
CA SER A 205 -1.31 16.11 22.93
C SER A 205 0.15 15.70 22.93
N MET A 206 0.73 15.32 24.08
CA MET A 206 2.10 14.80 24.13
C MET A 206 2.23 13.45 23.41
N ALA A 207 1.24 12.56 23.54
CA ALA A 207 1.21 11.31 22.77
C ALA A 207 1.15 11.57 21.25
N ALA A 208 0.34 12.55 20.83
CA ALA A 208 0.32 13.00 19.44
C ALA A 208 1.67 13.58 19.00
N ALA A 209 2.31 14.38 19.85
CA ALA A 209 3.57 15.05 19.55
C ALA A 209 4.72 14.05 19.35
N TYR A 210 4.88 13.06 20.24
CA TYR A 210 5.88 12.00 20.06
C TYR A 210 5.63 11.19 18.79
N THR A 211 4.37 10.86 18.51
CA THR A 211 3.99 10.11 17.30
C THR A 211 4.38 10.86 16.03
N ILE A 212 4.00 12.14 15.93
CA ILE A 212 4.32 12.99 14.78
C ILE A 212 5.84 13.16 14.65
N TYR A 213 6.55 13.45 15.75
CA TYR A 213 8.01 13.54 15.75
C TYR A 213 8.67 12.26 15.19
N THR A 214 8.23 11.09 15.66
CA THR A 214 8.77 9.81 15.23
C THR A 214 8.57 9.59 13.73
N ILE A 215 7.45 10.00 13.14
CA ILE A 215 7.22 9.90 11.69
C ILE A 215 8.09 10.90 10.92
N LEU A 216 8.14 12.16 11.35
CA LEU A 216 8.85 13.23 10.66
C LEU A 216 10.38 13.01 10.63
N PHE A 217 10.94 12.53 11.74
CA PHE A 217 12.39 12.36 11.91
C PHE A 217 12.84 10.92 11.81
N LYS A 218 11.92 9.94 11.86
CA LYS A 218 12.22 8.50 11.82
C LYS A 218 13.24 8.11 12.87
N LYS A 219 13.08 8.66 14.07
CA LYS A 219 13.97 8.45 15.22
C LYS A 219 13.19 7.81 16.36
N ASP A 220 13.91 7.01 17.13
CA ASP A 220 13.39 6.41 18.35
C ASP A 220 12.92 7.52 19.32
N PRO A 221 11.63 7.57 19.68
CA PRO A 221 11.09 8.60 20.59
C PRO A 221 11.68 8.52 22.00
N GLU A 222 12.24 7.38 22.42
CA GLU A 222 12.87 7.23 23.74
C GLU A 222 14.17 8.02 23.86
N MET A 223 14.77 8.46 22.74
CA MET A 223 15.93 9.35 22.74
C MET A 223 15.59 10.80 23.08
N ALA A 224 14.33 11.21 22.95
CA ALA A 224 13.92 12.58 23.28
C ALA A 224 13.99 12.81 24.78
N SER A 225 14.69 13.87 25.20
CA SER A 225 14.78 14.26 26.62
C SER A 225 13.66 15.19 27.07
N PHE A 226 12.98 15.86 26.12
CA PHE A 226 11.82 16.70 26.43
C PHE A 226 10.63 15.84 26.89
N ASN A 227 10.01 16.23 28.01
CA ASN A 227 8.82 15.58 28.58
C ASN A 227 7.63 16.54 28.72
N GLY A 228 7.82 17.83 28.44
CA GLY A 228 6.82 18.85 28.74
C GLY A 228 6.45 18.84 30.23
N ASN A 229 5.15 18.88 30.52
CA ASN A 229 4.62 18.81 31.89
C ASN A 229 4.30 17.39 32.38
N LEU A 230 4.65 16.34 31.62
CA LEU A 230 4.42 14.97 32.04
C LEU A 230 5.39 14.57 33.17
N THR A 231 4.94 13.69 34.05
CA THR A 231 5.88 12.96 34.92
C THR A 231 6.81 12.10 34.08
N ILE A 232 7.98 11.76 34.63
CA ILE A 232 8.97 10.90 33.95
C ILE A 232 8.33 9.55 33.57
N THR A 233 7.55 8.97 34.47
CA THR A 233 6.87 7.69 34.25
C THR A 233 5.85 7.76 33.11
N GLU A 234 5.02 8.81 33.06
CA GLU A 234 4.07 9.00 31.96
C GLU A 234 4.79 9.19 30.62
N ALA A 235 5.82 10.04 30.59
CA ALA A 235 6.57 10.29 29.38
C ALA A 235 7.28 9.02 28.87
N GLN A 236 7.89 8.23 29.76
CA GLN A 236 8.51 6.95 29.41
C GLN A 236 7.49 5.94 28.88
N ALA A 237 6.33 5.81 29.54
CA ALA A 237 5.27 4.92 29.09
C ALA A 237 4.78 5.28 27.67
N ILE A 238 4.52 6.57 27.41
CA ILE A 238 4.06 7.04 26.10
C ILE A 238 5.15 6.83 25.03
N LYS A 239 6.41 7.20 25.30
CA LYS A 239 7.53 6.99 24.37
C LYS A 239 7.69 5.53 23.99
N SER A 240 7.60 4.62 24.97
CA SER A 240 7.71 3.18 24.71
C SER A 240 6.55 2.66 23.86
N ILE A 241 5.32 3.13 24.11
CA ILE A 241 4.17 2.79 23.25
C ILE A 241 4.37 3.32 21.82
N VAL A 242 4.82 4.57 21.67
CA VAL A 242 5.08 5.18 20.35
C VAL A 242 6.19 4.41 19.63
N LYS A 243 7.26 4.02 20.33
CA LYS A 243 8.33 3.21 19.75
C LYS A 243 7.81 1.90 19.20
N ASN A 244 7.16 1.11 20.05
CA ASN A 244 6.66 -0.21 19.68
C ASN A 244 5.56 -0.14 18.60
N THR A 245 4.70 0.87 18.65
CA THR A 245 3.58 1.01 17.71
C THR A 245 3.99 1.64 16.38
N VAL A 246 4.97 2.55 16.40
CA VAL A 246 5.27 3.46 15.29
C VAL A 246 6.70 3.29 14.79
N PHE A 247 7.71 3.51 15.64
CA PHE A 247 9.11 3.48 15.23
C PHE A 247 9.54 2.10 14.73
N ASP A 248 9.18 1.04 15.45
CA ASP A 248 9.53 -0.34 15.07
C ASP A 248 8.66 -0.86 13.90
N ASN A 249 7.63 -0.10 13.50
CA ASN A 249 6.62 -0.48 12.53
C ASN A 249 6.37 0.60 11.46
N LEU A 250 7.39 1.39 11.10
CA LEU A 250 7.27 2.52 10.16
C LEU A 250 6.62 2.15 8.82
N ASN A 251 6.89 0.95 8.30
CA ASN A 251 6.31 0.47 7.04
C ASN A 251 4.77 0.32 7.10
N THR A 252 4.22 -0.04 8.28
CA THR A 252 2.76 -0.13 8.49
C THR A 252 2.09 1.22 8.28
N TRP A 253 2.82 2.31 8.56
CA TRP A 253 2.36 3.70 8.43
C TRP A 253 2.76 4.34 7.10
N LEU A 254 3.12 3.49 6.14
CA LEU A 254 3.52 3.83 4.78
C LEU A 254 4.79 4.71 4.73
N VAL A 255 5.51 4.82 5.83
CA VAL A 255 6.81 5.50 5.90
C VAL A 255 7.84 4.66 5.16
N GLY A 256 8.64 5.29 4.29
CA GLY A 256 9.54 4.62 3.37
C GLY A 256 8.85 4.29 2.04
N ALA A 257 7.77 3.50 2.05
CA ALA A 257 7.03 3.13 0.83
C ALA A 257 6.48 4.34 0.06
N ASN A 258 6.11 5.40 0.77
CA ASN A 258 5.59 6.64 0.21
C ASN A 258 6.48 7.87 0.50
N ASP A 259 7.70 7.68 1.04
CA ASP A 259 8.64 8.79 1.22
C ASP A 259 9.38 9.08 -0.08
N VAL A 260 9.48 10.37 -0.46
CA VAL A 260 10.11 10.93 -1.68
C VAL A 260 10.21 9.94 -2.84
N ALA A 261 9.18 9.95 -3.67
CA ALA A 261 8.73 8.75 -4.34
C ALA A 261 9.62 8.28 -5.51
N SER A 262 10.32 7.18 -5.28
CA SER A 262 10.47 6.20 -6.35
C SER A 262 9.09 5.91 -6.96
N ARG A 263 8.93 6.12 -8.27
CA ARG A 263 7.67 5.90 -8.99
C ARG A 263 8.03 5.31 -10.33
N PHE A 264 7.27 4.31 -10.77
CA PHE A 264 7.39 3.82 -12.12
C PHE A 264 6.10 3.24 -12.65
N THR A 265 5.96 3.23 -13.96
CA THR A 265 4.98 2.43 -14.69
C THR A 265 5.69 1.32 -15.44
N HIS A 266 4.94 0.32 -15.86
CA HIS A 266 5.44 -0.74 -16.72
C HIS A 266 4.43 -1.03 -17.81
N GLN A 267 4.92 -1.48 -18.96
CA GLN A 267 4.11 -1.98 -20.06
C GLN A 267 4.69 -3.30 -20.53
N ILE A 268 3.85 -4.33 -20.64
CA ILE A 268 4.26 -5.61 -21.21
C ILE A 268 4.27 -5.46 -22.74
N THR A 269 5.41 -5.75 -23.36
CA THR A 269 5.60 -5.78 -24.81
C THR A 269 5.99 -7.20 -25.25
N GLY A 270 5.31 -7.74 -26.27
CA GLY A 270 5.46 -9.14 -26.67
C GLY A 270 4.99 -10.14 -25.60
N ASN A 271 5.54 -11.36 -25.61
CA ASN A 271 5.09 -12.46 -24.73
C ASN A 271 5.70 -12.43 -23.32
N SER A 272 6.84 -11.77 -23.11
CA SER A 272 7.52 -11.76 -21.80
C SER A 272 8.48 -10.59 -21.60
N THR A 273 8.45 -9.58 -22.46
CA THR A 273 9.28 -8.37 -22.30
C THR A 273 8.47 -7.28 -21.61
N VAL A 274 9.10 -6.53 -20.72
CA VAL A 274 8.50 -5.44 -19.98
C VAL A 274 9.36 -4.21 -20.13
N GLU A 275 8.74 -3.12 -20.55
CA GLU A 275 9.33 -1.79 -20.58
C GLU A 275 8.95 -1.06 -19.30
N PHE A 276 9.96 -0.64 -18.54
CA PHE A 276 9.77 0.12 -17.30
C PHE A 276 10.06 1.59 -17.55
N THR A 277 9.18 2.46 -17.04
CA THR A 277 9.32 3.92 -17.15
C THR A 277 9.41 4.52 -15.75
N ASN A 278 10.55 5.12 -15.41
CA ASN A 278 10.70 5.91 -14.20
C ASN A 278 9.82 7.16 -14.26
N GLN A 279 9.10 7.42 -13.17
CA GLN A 279 8.29 8.61 -12.92
C GLN A 279 8.79 9.40 -11.70
N THR A 280 9.93 9.01 -11.11
CA THR A 280 10.53 9.77 -10.01
C THR A 280 11.11 11.08 -10.50
N GLN A 281 10.70 12.15 -9.86
CA GLN A 281 11.25 13.48 -10.05
C GLN A 281 12.54 13.65 -9.23
N ASN A 282 13.53 14.34 -9.78
CA ASN A 282 14.80 14.65 -9.11
C ASN A 282 15.61 13.43 -8.62
N ALA A 283 15.41 12.26 -9.22
CA ALA A 283 16.25 11.10 -8.97
C ALA A 283 17.63 11.27 -9.63
N THR A 284 18.69 11.08 -8.86
CA THR A 284 20.08 11.09 -9.34
C THR A 284 20.65 9.70 -9.57
N THR A 285 20.01 8.67 -9.01
CA THR A 285 20.40 7.26 -9.21
C THR A 285 19.18 6.38 -9.45
N PHE A 286 19.38 5.27 -10.15
CA PHE A 286 18.35 4.27 -10.43
C PHE A 286 18.93 2.88 -10.16
N SER A 287 18.20 2.04 -9.44
CA SER A 287 18.55 0.66 -9.15
C SER A 287 17.29 -0.19 -9.19
N TRP A 288 17.13 -0.95 -10.25
CA TRP A 288 16.03 -1.86 -10.50
C TRP A 288 16.37 -3.26 -10.02
N ASN A 289 15.40 -3.94 -9.42
CA ASN A 289 15.39 -5.39 -9.23
C ASN A 289 14.09 -5.92 -9.83
N PHE A 290 14.20 -6.83 -10.80
CA PHE A 290 13.05 -7.31 -11.57
C PHE A 290 12.29 -8.46 -10.91
N GLY A 291 12.70 -8.90 -9.71
CA GLY A 291 12.06 -9.97 -8.97
C GLY A 291 12.45 -11.39 -9.41
N ASP A 292 13.32 -11.52 -10.42
CA ASP A 292 13.81 -12.79 -10.98
C ASP A 292 15.32 -13.03 -10.78
N GLY A 293 15.96 -12.18 -9.97
CA GLY A 293 17.41 -12.17 -9.72
C GLY A 293 18.20 -11.21 -10.61
N ASN A 294 17.59 -10.63 -11.65
CA ASN A 294 18.24 -9.64 -12.52
C ASN A 294 18.01 -8.20 -12.02
N THR A 295 18.93 -7.30 -12.39
CA THR A 295 18.93 -5.88 -11.97
C THR A 295 19.30 -4.95 -13.13
N SER A 296 19.06 -3.64 -12.95
CA SER A 296 19.50 -2.61 -13.90
C SER A 296 19.74 -1.26 -13.21
N THR A 297 20.62 -0.44 -13.78
CA THR A 297 20.87 0.94 -13.33
C THR A 297 20.41 2.00 -14.34
N LEU A 298 19.77 1.57 -15.43
CA LEU A 298 19.19 2.50 -16.41
C LEU A 298 17.95 3.20 -15.85
N GLN A 299 17.72 4.44 -16.28
CA GLN A 299 16.52 5.19 -15.88
C GLN A 299 15.22 4.50 -16.33
N ASN A 300 15.17 4.03 -17.58
CA ASN A 300 14.02 3.35 -18.17
C ASN A 300 14.48 2.02 -18.81
N PRO A 301 14.64 0.94 -18.04
CA PRO A 301 15.11 -0.33 -18.57
C PRO A 301 14.01 -1.11 -19.28
N THR A 302 14.43 -1.96 -20.20
CA THR A 302 13.61 -3.05 -20.75
C THR A 302 14.15 -4.37 -20.19
N HIS A 303 13.27 -5.26 -19.74
CA HIS A 303 13.64 -6.57 -19.19
C HIS A 303 12.78 -7.69 -19.78
N THR A 304 13.37 -8.84 -20.07
CA THR A 304 12.67 -10.00 -20.62
C THR A 304 12.70 -11.15 -19.62
N TYR A 305 11.51 -11.60 -19.21
CA TYR A 305 11.34 -12.72 -18.30
C TYR A 305 11.38 -14.05 -19.06
N THR A 306 12.05 -15.04 -18.47
CA THR A 306 12.19 -16.39 -19.05
C THR A 306 11.04 -17.33 -18.68
N ALA A 307 10.32 -17.04 -17.59
CA ALA A 307 9.19 -17.83 -17.13
C ALA A 307 7.95 -16.95 -16.92
N SER A 308 6.78 -17.56 -17.03
CA SER A 308 5.54 -16.95 -16.56
C SER A 308 5.49 -16.96 -15.03
N GLY A 309 4.93 -15.93 -14.43
CA GLY A 309 4.86 -15.80 -12.98
C GLY A 309 4.49 -14.38 -12.55
N SER A 310 4.33 -14.20 -11.24
CA SER A 310 4.18 -12.88 -10.62
C SER A 310 5.53 -12.48 -10.03
N TYR A 311 6.03 -11.32 -10.44
CA TYR A 311 7.34 -10.81 -10.03
C TYR A 311 7.19 -9.51 -9.24
N GLU A 312 7.79 -9.45 -8.05
CA GLU A 312 7.86 -8.22 -7.26
C GLU A 312 8.99 -7.34 -7.78
N VAL A 313 8.66 -6.42 -8.69
CA VAL A 313 9.62 -5.50 -9.29
C VAL A 313 9.80 -4.30 -8.39
N SER A 314 11.05 -3.94 -8.09
CA SER A 314 11.37 -2.74 -7.31
C SER A 314 12.30 -1.78 -8.05
N LEU A 315 12.05 -0.49 -7.86
CA LEU A 315 12.92 0.61 -8.25
C LEU A 315 13.37 1.34 -6.99
N THR A 316 14.68 1.39 -6.77
CA THR A 316 15.32 2.26 -5.78
C THR A 316 15.96 3.45 -6.47
N THR A 317 15.63 4.67 -6.02
CA THR A 317 16.25 5.90 -6.50
C THR A 317 16.82 6.70 -5.34
N ASN A 318 17.87 7.46 -5.58
CA ASN A 318 18.22 8.58 -4.72
C ASN A 318 17.49 9.81 -5.24
N ALA A 319 16.43 10.23 -4.56
CA ALA A 319 15.71 11.45 -4.86
C ALA A 319 15.74 12.34 -3.62
N CYS A 320 15.99 13.64 -3.81
CA CYS A 320 16.02 14.62 -2.73
C CYS A 320 16.99 14.23 -1.60
N GLY A 321 18.15 13.66 -1.94
CA GLY A 321 19.18 13.25 -0.99
C GLY A 321 18.83 12.01 -0.17
N THR A 322 17.71 11.35 -0.43
CA THR A 322 17.26 10.15 0.28
C THR A 322 17.05 8.99 -0.70
N ASN A 323 17.43 7.78 -0.30
CA ASN A 323 17.09 6.59 -1.07
C ASN A 323 15.63 6.19 -0.80
N SER A 324 14.83 6.05 -1.86
CA SER A 324 13.44 5.59 -1.80
C SER A 324 13.28 4.37 -2.68
N THR A 325 12.47 3.39 -2.24
CA THR A 325 12.19 2.17 -3.00
C THR A 325 10.69 2.03 -3.23
N LYS A 326 10.29 1.79 -4.49
CA LYS A 326 8.91 1.46 -4.85
C LYS A 326 8.87 0.06 -5.43
N THR A 327 7.90 -0.74 -4.98
CA THR A 327 7.68 -2.10 -5.47
C THR A 327 6.29 -2.22 -6.12
N LYS A 328 6.21 -2.94 -7.24
CA LYS A 328 4.96 -3.30 -7.91
C LYS A 328 5.02 -4.76 -8.36
N SER A 329 3.91 -5.47 -8.19
CA SER A 329 3.75 -6.82 -8.73
C SER A 329 3.49 -6.76 -10.24
N VAL A 330 4.29 -7.48 -11.02
CA VAL A 330 4.18 -7.59 -12.49
C VAL A 330 3.92 -9.05 -12.86
N THR A 331 2.78 -9.31 -13.50
CA THR A 331 2.38 -10.66 -13.89
C THR A 331 2.75 -10.93 -15.34
N ILE A 332 3.69 -11.85 -15.56
CA ILE A 332 4.05 -12.36 -16.88
C ILE A 332 3.24 -13.60 -17.15
N SER A 333 2.41 -13.55 -18.19
CA SER A 333 1.62 -14.70 -18.65
C SER A 333 2.21 -15.22 -19.96
N SER A 334 2.35 -16.53 -20.09
CA SER A 334 2.62 -17.13 -21.41
C SER A 334 1.32 -17.15 -22.21
N LEU A 335 1.25 -16.40 -23.30
CA LEU A 335 0.26 -16.67 -24.35
C LEU A 335 0.75 -17.88 -25.14
N GLY A 336 0.45 -19.08 -24.63
CA GLY A 336 0.75 -20.33 -25.30
C GLY A 336 -0.31 -21.39 -25.00
N THR A 337 -0.91 -21.97 -26.04
CA THR A 337 -1.56 -23.28 -25.94
C THR A 337 -0.45 -24.31 -25.86
N LYS A 338 -0.29 -24.94 -24.69
CA LYS A 338 0.64 -26.06 -24.53
C LYS A 338 0.06 -27.25 -25.31
N GLU A 339 0.58 -27.53 -26.51
CA GLU A 339 0.34 -28.79 -27.20
C GLU A 339 1.11 -29.88 -26.43
N GLU A 340 0.42 -30.52 -25.49
CA GLU A 340 0.91 -31.75 -24.88
C GLU A 340 0.81 -32.88 -25.92
N PRO A 341 1.88 -33.66 -26.17
CA PRO A 341 1.77 -34.84 -27.00
C PRO A 341 0.76 -35.81 -26.36
N ILE A 342 -0.36 -36.04 -27.04
CA ILE A 342 -1.43 -36.92 -26.55
C ILE A 342 -0.96 -38.37 -26.71
N ASN A 343 -0.23 -38.87 -25.72
CA ASN A 343 0.16 -40.29 -25.64
C ASN A 343 -1.02 -41.21 -25.22
N GLN A 344 -2.26 -40.72 -25.21
CA GLN A 344 -3.38 -41.38 -24.51
C GLN A 344 -4.56 -41.81 -25.38
N ILE A 345 -4.68 -41.31 -26.61
CA ILE A 345 -5.66 -41.83 -27.57
C ILE A 345 -5.05 -41.92 -28.97
N GLN A 346 -5.39 -42.96 -29.72
CA GLN A 346 -4.97 -43.12 -31.11
C GLN A 346 -6.20 -43.12 -32.02
N LEU A 347 -6.24 -42.21 -32.99
CA LEU A 347 -7.30 -42.14 -34.01
C LEU A 347 -6.81 -42.73 -35.33
N TYR A 348 -7.49 -43.75 -35.83
CA TYR A 348 -7.18 -44.34 -37.13
C TYR A 348 -8.42 -44.99 -37.78
N PRO A 349 -8.46 -45.12 -39.11
CA PRO A 349 -7.53 -44.50 -40.05
C PRO A 349 -7.79 -42.99 -40.15
N ASN A 350 -6.74 -42.17 -40.20
CA ASN A 350 -6.86 -40.74 -40.50
C ASN A 350 -5.83 -40.39 -41.60
N PRO A 351 -6.24 -40.19 -42.86
CA PRO A 351 -7.62 -39.93 -43.32
C PRO A 351 -8.58 -41.12 -43.24
N VAL A 352 -9.88 -40.84 -43.04
CA VAL A 352 -10.98 -41.81 -42.90
C VAL A 352 -11.93 -41.77 -44.09
N GLN A 353 -12.51 -42.92 -44.44
CA GLN A 353 -13.66 -43.01 -45.36
C GLN A 353 -14.96 -43.32 -44.61
N ASP A 354 -15.03 -44.41 -43.84
CA ASP A 354 -16.29 -44.87 -43.25
C ASP A 354 -16.43 -44.55 -41.76
N ALA A 355 -15.44 -44.90 -40.94
CA ALA A 355 -15.46 -44.67 -39.50
C ALA A 355 -14.06 -44.50 -38.93
N ILE A 356 -13.93 -43.62 -37.93
CA ILE A 356 -12.71 -43.45 -37.14
C ILE A 356 -12.78 -44.38 -35.93
N HIS A 357 -11.75 -45.17 -35.71
CA HIS A 357 -11.52 -45.87 -34.45
C HIS A 357 -10.68 -45.02 -33.51
N ILE A 358 -11.13 -44.92 -32.27
CA ILE A 358 -10.47 -44.20 -31.18
C ILE A 358 -10.04 -45.27 -30.16
N ILE A 359 -8.76 -45.65 -30.17
CA ILE A 359 -8.20 -46.54 -29.14
C ILE A 359 -7.93 -45.71 -27.89
N THR A 360 -8.49 -46.15 -26.76
CA THR A 360 -8.21 -45.56 -25.44
C THR A 360 -8.65 -46.50 -24.31
N ASP A 361 -7.87 -46.54 -23.23
CA ASP A 361 -8.23 -47.24 -22.00
C ASP A 361 -9.06 -46.35 -21.04
N GLN A 362 -9.26 -45.07 -21.39
CA GLN A 362 -9.97 -44.10 -20.56
C GLN A 362 -11.41 -43.87 -21.02
N LYS A 363 -12.29 -43.53 -20.07
CA LYS A 363 -13.65 -43.08 -20.39
C LYS A 363 -13.58 -41.74 -21.12
N LEU A 364 -14.06 -41.73 -22.36
CA LEU A 364 -14.10 -40.53 -23.20
C LEU A 364 -15.50 -39.90 -23.14
N SER A 365 -15.55 -38.58 -22.98
CA SER A 365 -16.78 -37.79 -23.17
C SER A 365 -16.56 -36.78 -24.28
N ALA A 366 -17.02 -37.11 -25.50
CA ALA A 366 -16.95 -36.18 -26.61
C ALA A 366 -17.98 -35.06 -26.43
N THR A 367 -17.58 -33.83 -26.69
CA THR A 367 -18.36 -32.62 -26.43
C THR A 367 -18.85 -31.94 -27.70
N SER A 368 -18.10 -32.02 -28.80
CA SER A 368 -18.53 -31.51 -30.10
C SER A 368 -17.72 -32.11 -31.25
N LEU A 369 -18.36 -32.31 -32.40
CA LEU A 369 -17.68 -32.48 -33.69
C LEU A 369 -17.98 -31.24 -34.52
N THR A 370 -16.97 -30.60 -35.10
CA THR A 370 -17.13 -29.39 -35.92
C THR A 370 -16.44 -29.56 -37.25
N ASP A 371 -16.98 -28.98 -38.32
CA ASP A 371 -16.27 -28.89 -39.60
C ASP A 371 -15.27 -27.71 -39.61
N ALA A 372 -14.49 -27.58 -40.69
CA ALA A 372 -13.48 -26.53 -40.83
C ALA A 372 -14.03 -25.09 -40.78
N SER A 373 -15.34 -24.91 -40.98
CA SER A 373 -16.00 -23.60 -40.85
C SER A 373 -16.46 -23.30 -39.42
N GLY A 374 -16.30 -24.25 -38.50
CA GLY A 374 -16.75 -24.16 -37.11
C GLY A 374 -18.20 -24.59 -36.89
N ARG A 375 -18.89 -25.10 -37.92
CA ARG A 375 -20.27 -25.59 -37.79
C ARG A 375 -20.27 -26.94 -37.06
N THR A 376 -21.11 -27.05 -36.03
CA THR A 376 -21.29 -28.29 -35.26
C THR A 376 -22.03 -29.34 -36.10
N VAL A 377 -21.52 -30.56 -36.04
CA VAL A 377 -22.05 -31.75 -36.71
C VAL A 377 -22.61 -32.68 -35.65
N ILE A 378 -23.80 -33.22 -35.89
CA ILE A 378 -24.38 -34.24 -35.02
C ILE A 378 -23.59 -35.52 -35.19
N PHE A 379 -23.17 -36.12 -34.09
CA PHE A 379 -22.40 -37.36 -34.09
C PHE A 379 -22.79 -38.22 -32.90
N GLN A 380 -22.49 -39.52 -33.01
CA GLN A 380 -22.63 -40.46 -31.92
C GLN A 380 -21.38 -41.34 -31.87
N LEU A 381 -20.85 -41.56 -30.66
CA LEU A 381 -19.78 -42.52 -30.44
C LEU A 381 -20.36 -43.88 -30.08
N GLU A 382 -19.85 -44.90 -30.75
CA GLU A 382 -20.18 -46.29 -30.50
C GLU A 382 -19.08 -46.92 -29.66
N LYS A 383 -19.41 -47.50 -28.51
CA LYS A 383 -18.40 -48.13 -27.63
C LYS A 383 -17.92 -49.45 -28.21
N THR A 384 -16.62 -49.70 -28.19
CA THR A 384 -15.97 -50.95 -28.60
C THR A 384 -15.18 -51.57 -27.43
N GLU A 385 -14.58 -52.75 -27.64
CA GLU A 385 -13.74 -53.41 -26.63
C GLU A 385 -12.47 -52.60 -26.29
N SER A 386 -11.92 -51.87 -27.25
CA SER A 386 -10.66 -51.11 -27.14
C SER A 386 -10.84 -49.59 -27.15
N GLY A 387 -12.08 -49.10 -27.05
CA GLY A 387 -12.39 -47.67 -27.00
C GLY A 387 -13.72 -47.33 -27.66
N TYR A 388 -13.68 -46.57 -28.76
CA TYR A 388 -14.86 -46.06 -29.45
C TYR A 388 -14.71 -46.06 -30.97
N THR A 389 -15.83 -46.09 -31.68
CA THR A 389 -15.92 -45.84 -33.12
C THR A 389 -16.78 -44.60 -33.35
N LEU A 390 -16.34 -43.73 -34.25
CA LEU A 390 -17.06 -42.56 -34.73
C LEU A 390 -17.44 -42.79 -36.20
N PRO A 391 -18.72 -43.07 -36.53
CA PRO A 391 -19.18 -43.17 -37.91
C PRO A 391 -19.02 -41.84 -38.63
N MET A 392 -18.37 -41.86 -39.80
CA MET A 392 -18.07 -40.69 -40.63
C MET A 392 -18.66 -40.79 -42.05
N HIS A 393 -19.20 -41.95 -42.44
CA HIS A 393 -19.74 -42.22 -43.78
C HIS A 393 -20.84 -41.25 -44.25
N HIS A 394 -21.58 -40.66 -43.32
CA HIS A 394 -22.66 -39.71 -43.62
C HIS A 394 -22.17 -38.27 -43.80
N LEU A 395 -20.88 -38.00 -43.57
CA LEU A 395 -20.26 -36.69 -43.66
C LEU A 395 -19.56 -36.52 -45.00
N SER A 396 -19.62 -35.31 -45.55
CA SER A 396 -18.89 -34.94 -46.77
C SER A 396 -17.38 -34.92 -46.54
N ASP A 397 -16.61 -35.02 -47.63
CA ASP A 397 -15.16 -34.90 -47.56
C ASP A 397 -14.74 -33.54 -47.01
N GLY A 398 -13.73 -33.54 -46.13
CA GLY A 398 -13.32 -32.33 -45.45
C GLY A 398 -12.53 -32.56 -44.16
N VAL A 399 -12.24 -31.46 -43.48
CA VAL A 399 -11.56 -31.48 -42.18
C VAL A 399 -12.59 -31.27 -41.08
N TYR A 400 -12.52 -32.15 -40.08
CA TYR A 400 -13.34 -32.12 -38.88
C TYR A 400 -12.48 -32.03 -37.63
N PHE A 401 -13.00 -31.42 -36.58
CA PHE A 401 -12.36 -31.31 -35.28
C PHE A 401 -13.27 -31.94 -34.22
N LEU A 402 -12.80 -33.02 -33.60
CA LEU A 402 -13.45 -33.68 -32.48
C LEU A 402 -12.91 -33.07 -31.18
N LYS A 403 -13.78 -32.44 -30.40
CA LYS A 403 -13.49 -32.02 -29.02
C LYS A 403 -13.99 -33.06 -28.04
N TYR A 404 -13.15 -33.44 -27.07
CA TYR A 404 -13.50 -34.43 -26.07
C TYR A 404 -12.77 -34.19 -24.75
N LYS A 405 -13.33 -34.74 -23.67
CA LYS A 405 -12.75 -34.74 -22.33
C LYS A 405 -12.24 -36.11 -21.94
N THR A 406 -11.07 -36.13 -21.30
CA THR A 406 -10.61 -37.25 -20.48
C THR A 406 -10.23 -36.74 -19.10
N GLY A 407 -10.92 -37.23 -18.05
CA GLY A 407 -10.87 -36.60 -16.73
C GLY A 407 -11.37 -35.15 -16.76
N GLU A 408 -10.58 -34.22 -16.22
CA GLU A 408 -10.90 -32.78 -16.18
C GLU A 408 -10.31 -31.96 -17.35
N LYS A 409 -9.57 -32.60 -18.26
CA LYS A 409 -8.88 -31.92 -19.37
C LYS A 409 -9.69 -32.01 -20.67
N ASP A 410 -9.71 -30.91 -21.41
CA ASP A 410 -10.27 -30.81 -22.76
C ASP A 410 -9.18 -31.01 -23.83
N TYR A 411 -9.51 -31.77 -24.86
CA TYR A 411 -8.64 -32.07 -26.00
C TYR A 411 -9.38 -31.82 -27.32
N THR A 412 -8.62 -31.52 -28.38
CA THR A 412 -9.13 -31.40 -29.75
C THR A 412 -8.30 -32.24 -30.70
N GLN A 413 -8.94 -33.02 -31.55
CA GLN A 413 -8.27 -33.85 -32.56
C GLN A 413 -8.80 -33.56 -33.96
N LYS A 414 -7.87 -33.44 -34.91
CA LYS A 414 -8.17 -33.19 -36.33
C LYS A 414 -8.41 -34.53 -37.04
N ILE A 415 -9.51 -34.61 -37.78
CA ILE A 415 -9.92 -35.75 -38.60
C ILE A 415 -10.03 -35.29 -40.05
N ILE A 416 -9.47 -36.05 -40.98
CA ILE A 416 -9.55 -35.80 -42.43
C ILE A 416 -10.48 -36.86 -43.03
N LYS A 417 -11.68 -36.46 -43.48
CA LYS A 417 -12.62 -37.31 -44.24
C LYS A 417 -12.28 -37.21 -45.73
N LYS A 418 -12.11 -38.37 -46.36
CA LYS A 418 -11.86 -38.55 -47.80
C LYS A 418 -12.89 -39.43 -48.46
#